data_AF-A0A4Q6CII4-F1
#
_entry.id   AF-A0A4Q6CII4-F1
#
_cell.length_a   1.000
_cell.length_b   1.000
_cell.length_c   1.000
_cell.angle_alpha   90.00
_cell.angle_beta   90.00
_cell.angle_gamma   90.00
#
_symmetry.space_group_name_H-M   'P 1'
#
loop_
_entity.id
_entity.type
_entity.pdbx_description
1 polymer ?
#
loop_
_entity_poly.entity_id
_entity_poly.type
_entity_poly.pdbx_seq_one_letter_code
_entity_poly.pdbx_strand_id
1 'polypeptide(L)'
;MKRRPAKTDNRLHASIHFSVCFHALRACWATQLLNTGLEASKVMKMGGWSDWETMMRYIRLAGIEIAGATDKLKFERNERPSRVLKLVAGK
;
A
#
# COMPACT_ATOMS: atom_id res chain seq x y z
N MET A 1 27.81 -59.78 -1.01
CA MET A 1 26.93 -58.67 -1.43
C MET A 1 26.07 -58.23 -0.25
N LYS A 2 26.50 -57.24 0.54
CA LYS A 2 25.75 -56.73 1.71
C LYS A 2 24.83 -55.58 1.25
N ARG A 3 23.51 -55.77 1.32
CA ARG A 3 22.55 -54.70 1.00
C ARG A 3 22.67 -53.60 2.07
N ARG A 4 22.96 -52.37 1.67
CA ARG A 4 22.95 -51.19 2.56
C ARG A 4 21.51 -50.93 3.04
N PRO A 5 21.27 -50.61 4.32
CA PRO A 5 19.94 -50.23 4.79
C PRO A 5 19.54 -48.88 4.19
N ALA A 6 18.27 -48.75 3.81
CA ALA A 6 17.69 -47.53 3.29
C ALA A 6 17.78 -46.43 4.36
N LYS A 7 18.38 -45.28 4.01
CA LYS A 7 18.26 -44.06 4.81
C LYS A 7 16.79 -43.68 4.85
N THR A 8 16.16 -43.80 6.01
CA THR A 8 14.87 -43.19 6.28
C THR A 8 15.04 -41.67 6.11
N ASP A 9 14.36 -41.11 5.12
CA ASP A 9 14.39 -39.68 4.85
C ASP A 9 13.66 -38.94 5.98
N ASN A 10 14.44 -38.44 6.94
CA ASN A 10 13.95 -37.66 8.08
C ASN A 10 13.56 -36.20 7.71
N ARG A 11 13.22 -35.92 6.44
CA ARG A 11 12.83 -34.58 5.96
C ARG A 11 11.47 -34.06 6.45
N LEU A 12 10.78 -34.78 7.34
CA LEU A 12 9.51 -34.33 7.94
C LEU A 12 9.63 -33.75 9.36
N HIS A 13 10.85 -33.67 9.92
CA HIS A 13 11.09 -33.05 11.22
C HIS A 13 11.48 -31.56 11.13
N ALA A 14 11.04 -30.85 10.10
CA ALA A 14 10.92 -29.39 10.20
C ALA A 14 9.73 -29.09 11.12
N SER A 15 9.88 -29.38 12.41
CA SER A 15 9.02 -28.87 13.47
C SER A 15 9.16 -27.36 13.42
N ILE A 16 8.24 -26.71 12.71
CA ILE A 16 8.12 -25.25 12.66
C ILE A 16 7.78 -24.84 14.10
N HIS A 17 8.81 -24.45 14.85
CA HIS A 17 8.64 -23.76 16.12
C HIS A 17 8.13 -22.36 15.79
N PHE A 18 6.80 -22.21 15.67
CA PHE A 18 6.17 -20.93 15.34
C PHE A 18 6.07 -20.07 16.60
N SER A 19 7.15 -19.40 16.95
CA SER A 19 7.07 -18.29 17.89
C SER A 19 6.41 -17.11 17.17
N VAL A 20 5.09 -16.93 17.34
CA VAL A 20 4.37 -15.77 16.82
C VAL A 20 4.90 -14.52 17.52
N CYS A 21 5.62 -13.65 16.81
CA CYS A 21 5.97 -12.34 17.34
C CYS A 21 4.80 -11.37 17.10
N PHE A 22 4.16 -10.88 18.17
CA PHE A 22 3.05 -9.91 18.06
C PHE A 22 3.45 -8.64 17.29
N HIS A 23 4.72 -8.22 17.37
CA HIS A 23 5.23 -7.10 16.59
C HIS A 23 5.26 -7.40 15.10
N ALA A 24 5.64 -8.62 14.70
CA ALA A 24 5.61 -9.05 13.31
C ALA A 24 4.17 -9.11 12.80
N LEU A 25 3.25 -9.65 13.59
CA LEU A 25 1.83 -9.67 13.23
C LEU A 25 1.26 -8.26 13.03
N ARG A 26 1.57 -7.33 13.95
CA ARG A 26 1.13 -5.93 13.85
C ARG A 26 1.71 -5.21 12.62
N ALA A 27 2.97 -5.48 12.28
CA ALA A 27 3.60 -4.95 11.07
C ALA A 27 2.96 -5.52 9.79
N CYS A 28 2.71 -6.84 9.75
CA CYS A 28 2.02 -7.49 8.65
C CYS A 28 0.60 -6.96 8.47
N TRP A 29 -0.15 -6.79 9.57
CA TRP A 29 -1.48 -6.22 9.58
C TRP A 29 -1.50 -4.79 9.00
N ALA A 30 -0.59 -3.91 9.44
CA ALA A 30 -0.51 -2.54 8.91
C ALA A 30 -0.19 -2.52 7.40
N THR A 31 0.80 -3.32 6.98
CA THR A 31 1.23 -3.38 5.57
C THR A 31 0.11 -3.90 4.67
N GLN A 32 -0.66 -4.89 5.13
CA GLN A 32 -1.83 -5.39 4.41
C GLN A 32 -2.94 -4.35 4.29
N LEU A 33 -3.26 -3.63 5.37
CA LEU A 33 -4.28 -2.57 5.32
C LEU A 33 -3.89 -1.47 4.34
N LEU A 34 -2.64 -1.04 4.36
CA LEU A 34 -2.13 -0.08 3.38
C LEU A 34 -2.33 -0.63 1.97
N ASN A 35 -1.97 -1.89 1.71
CA ASN A 35 -2.10 -2.51 0.38
C ASN A 35 -3.56 -2.58 -0.11
N THR A 36 -4.54 -2.65 0.79
CA THR A 36 -5.97 -2.57 0.44
C THR A 36 -6.45 -1.17 0.08
N GLY A 37 -5.58 -0.16 0.16
CA GLY A 37 -5.90 1.24 -0.16
C GLY A 37 -6.41 2.06 1.02
N LEU A 38 -6.27 1.55 2.25
CA LEU A 38 -6.54 2.36 3.44
C LEU A 38 -5.48 3.44 3.61
N GLU A 39 -5.95 4.64 3.95
CA GLU A 39 -5.09 5.77 4.23
C GLU A 39 -4.19 5.52 5.45
N ALA A 40 -2.90 5.83 5.32
CA ALA A 40 -1.91 5.62 6.37
C ALA A 40 -2.25 6.34 7.69
N SER A 41 -2.90 7.51 7.64
CA SER A 41 -3.37 8.22 8.85
C SER A 41 -4.40 7.42 9.65
N LYS A 42 -5.28 6.67 8.97
CA LYS A 42 -6.27 5.79 9.61
C LYS A 42 -5.58 4.57 10.21
N VAL A 43 -4.65 3.97 9.48
CA VAL A 43 -3.85 2.84 9.98
C VAL A 43 -3.05 3.25 11.22
N MET A 44 -2.49 4.46 11.25
CA MET A 44 -1.80 5.00 12.42
C MET A 44 -2.68 5.10 13.65
N LYS A 45 -3.88 5.68 13.50
CA LYS A 45 -4.86 5.81 14.59
C LYS A 45 -5.32 4.44 15.10
N MET A 46 -5.63 3.50 14.20
CA MET A 46 -6.09 2.16 14.56
C MET A 46 -5.01 1.37 15.29
N GLY A 47 -3.76 1.47 14.84
CA GLY A 47 -2.66 0.76 15.48
C GLY A 47 -1.97 1.53 16.59
N GLY A 48 -2.39 2.73 16.95
CA GLY A 48 -1.82 3.49 18.07
C GLY A 48 -0.36 3.90 17.89
N TRP A 49 0.06 4.23 16.67
CA TRP A 49 1.40 4.81 16.42
C TRP A 49 1.37 6.31 16.64
N SER A 50 2.30 6.83 17.45
CA SER A 50 2.47 8.25 17.69
C SER A 50 3.28 8.95 16.59
N ASP A 51 4.24 8.23 16.00
CA ASP A 51 5.24 8.79 15.11
C ASP A 51 5.07 8.32 13.66
N TRP A 52 5.21 9.28 12.74
CA TRP A 52 5.06 9.07 11.31
C TRP A 52 6.24 8.33 10.69
N GLU A 53 7.45 8.48 11.23
CA GLU A 53 8.66 7.80 10.71
C GLU A 53 8.48 6.28 10.73
N THR A 54 7.87 5.77 11.80
CA THR A 54 7.51 4.35 11.91
C THR A 54 6.53 3.91 10.82
N MET A 55 5.55 4.75 10.48
CA MET A 55 4.54 4.45 9.46
C MET A 55 5.13 4.46 8.04
N MET A 56 6.08 5.35 7.77
CA MET A 56 6.77 5.42 6.47
C MET A 56 7.46 4.09 6.10
N ARG A 57 7.94 3.33 7.09
CA ARG A 57 8.50 1.99 6.86
C ARG A 57 7.44 1.04 6.26
N TYR A 58 6.20 1.08 6.74
CA TYR A 58 5.12 0.23 6.23
C TYR A 58 4.59 0.71 4.88
N ILE A 59 4.50 2.02 4.67
CA ILE A 59 4.11 2.60 3.37
C ILE A 59 5.08 2.17 2.27
N ARG A 60 6.39 2.25 2.55
CA ARG A 60 7.44 1.80 1.62
C ARG A 60 7.34 0.30 1.32
N LEU A 61 7.04 -0.53 2.33
CA LEU A 61 6.89 -1.97 2.15
C LEU A 61 5.63 -2.34 1.36
N ALA A 62 4.56 -1.56 1.50
CA ALA A 62 3.31 -1.81 0.80
C ALA A 62 3.33 -1.32 -0.66
N GLY A 63 4.18 -0.34 -1.00
CA GLY A 63 4.46 0.03 -2.40
C GLY A 63 3.35 0.82 -3.11
N ILE A 64 2.52 1.58 -2.38
CA ILE A 64 1.26 2.15 -2.88
C ILE A 64 1.39 3.63 -3.29
N GLU A 65 2.54 4.28 -3.07
CA GLU A 65 2.60 5.76 -3.03
C GLU A 65 2.29 6.50 -4.34
N ILE A 66 2.35 5.87 -5.51
CA ILE A 66 2.37 6.61 -6.79
C ILE A 66 1.16 6.31 -7.68
N ALA A 67 0.48 5.17 -7.50
CA ALA A 67 -0.62 4.79 -8.37
C ALA A 67 -1.85 5.68 -8.15
N GLY A 68 -2.24 6.44 -9.19
CA GLY A 68 -3.45 7.27 -9.17
C GLY A 68 -3.34 8.58 -8.41
N ALA A 69 -2.12 9.05 -8.08
CA ALA A 69 -1.89 10.30 -7.36
C ALA A 69 -2.49 11.53 -8.09
N THR A 70 -2.58 11.47 -9.41
CA THR A 70 -3.11 12.55 -10.25
C THR A 70 -4.59 12.38 -10.61
N ASP A 71 -5.19 11.22 -10.36
CA ASP A 71 -6.55 10.90 -10.84
C ASP A 71 -7.64 11.76 -10.17
N LYS A 72 -7.31 12.32 -9.01
CA LYS A 72 -8.21 13.20 -8.25
C LYS A 72 -8.07 14.68 -8.62
N LEU A 73 -7.11 15.06 -9.47
CA LEU A 73 -6.96 16.44 -9.93
C LEU A 73 -8.09 16.79 -10.89
N LYS A 74 -9.06 17.58 -10.42
CA LYS A 74 -10.11 18.16 -11.26
C LYS A 74 -9.69 19.55 -11.69
N PHE A 75 -9.23 19.67 -12.93
CA PHE A 75 -8.97 20.98 -13.53
C PHE A 75 -10.29 21.54 -14.09
N GLU A 76 -10.88 22.50 -13.38
CA GLU A 76 -11.99 23.27 -13.92
C GLU A 76 -11.45 24.24 -14.97
N ARG A 77 -11.80 24.02 -16.24
CA ARG A 77 -11.50 24.97 -17.31
C ARG A 77 -12.39 26.19 -17.09
N ASN A 78 -11.83 27.25 -16.52
CA ASN A 78 -12.45 28.58 -16.52
C ASN A 78 -12.45 29.13 -17.95
N GLU A 79 -13.30 28.56 -18.82
CA GLU A 79 -13.63 29.15 -20.10
C GLU A 79 -14.42 30.43 -19.82
N ARG A 80 -13.72 31.55 -19.68
CA ARG A 80 -14.37 32.84 -19.91
C ARG A 80 -14.87 32.78 -21.34
N PRO A 81 -16.20 32.77 -21.60
CA PRO A 81 -16.68 32.76 -22.97
C PRO A 81 -16.14 34.03 -23.61
N SER A 82 -15.23 33.89 -24.57
CA SER A 82 -14.73 35.00 -25.37
C SER A 82 -15.93 35.68 -25.98
N ARG A 83 -16.25 36.89 -25.48
CA ARG A 83 -17.39 37.68 -25.93
C ARG A 83 -17.14 38.02 -27.40
N VAL A 84 -17.73 37.24 -28.30
CA VAL A 84 -17.73 37.53 -29.74
C VAL A 84 -18.60 38.76 -29.93
N LEU A 85 -17.98 39.94 -29.96
CA LEU A 85 -18.65 41.18 -30.32
C LEU A 85 -18.95 41.12 -31.82
N LYS A 86 -20.22 40.92 -32.19
CA LYS A 86 -20.65 41.19 -33.56
C LYS A 86 -20.51 42.69 -33.79
N LEU A 87 -19.54 43.07 -34.61
CA LEU A 87 -19.46 44.42 -35.17
C LEU A 87 -20.70 44.62 -36.03
N VAL A 88 -21.69 45.36 -35.51
CA VAL A 88 -22.80 45.86 -36.31
C VAL A 88 -22.22 46.92 -37.24
N ALA A 89 -22.07 46.57 -38.52
CA ALA A 89 -21.80 47.54 -39.57
C ALA A 89 -23.01 48.47 -39.67
N GLY A 90 -22.76 49.77 -39.51
CA GLY A 90 -23.80 50.78 -39.32
C GLY A 90 -24.47 51.29 -40.60
N LYS A 91 -25.54 52.05 -40.31
CA LYS A 91 -26.43 52.87 -41.15
C LYS A 91 -27.48 52.14 -41.96
#